data_AF-A0A8D8MQW2-F1
#
_entry.id   AF-A0A8D8MQW2-F1
#
_cell.length_a   1.000
_cell.length_b   1.000
_cell.length_c   1.000
_cell.angle_alpha   90.00
_cell.angle_beta   90.00
_cell.angle_gamma   90.00
#
_symmetry.space_group_name_H-M   'P 1'
#
loop_
_entity.id
_entity.type
_entity.pdbx_description
1 polymer ?
#
loop_
_entity_poly.entity_id
_entity_poly.type
_entity_poly.pdbx_seq_one_letter_code
_entity_poly.pdbx_strand_id
1 'polypeptide(L)'
;DVYQYHLPPVRRIPPLLWTRIRNDLPNYLSEREADGVNVMNWYHRQFRDTAKERYFKNMNMAIYFHSMIADYYLGIWGGKPKPFKYTEIQRHRFGLTDKEGIADRKVPIQPLVFINKEGKVTRYNLRKFGELPFHLVRSRRFTDLFRNVLFNYDWLHAKLSSCPLQAVLADFEDASINIDDKDARRELMLVADALRLGGAILGVYPNMLAAQLVGRLLPEIGGNPNIKMLLEACDKSGPKDSALIPLNHCLHTPGGPLKYSLEGHQFAVFGFCLTSDYRYMVSISTRFITWDLSTSDLTRDVNPGVEGIMQQLVLSPDNKW
;
A
#
# COMPACT_ATOMS: atom_id res chain seq x y z
N ASP A 1 30.20 11.28 -19.23
CA ASP A 1 29.46 12.05 -18.21
C ASP A 1 28.68 13.17 -18.91
N VAL A 2 27.40 13.36 -18.59
CA VAL A 2 26.47 14.20 -19.38
C VAL A 2 26.76 15.71 -19.23
N TYR A 3 27.33 16.12 -18.10
CA TYR A 3 27.59 17.53 -17.76
C TYR A 3 29.08 17.81 -17.58
N GLN A 4 29.88 17.32 -18.52
CA GLN A 4 31.32 17.47 -18.41
C GLN A 4 31.75 18.93 -18.63
N TYR A 5 31.11 19.65 -19.57
CA TYR A 5 31.55 20.98 -20.03
C TYR A 5 30.71 22.15 -19.53
N HIS A 6 29.56 21.91 -18.89
CA HIS A 6 28.76 22.96 -18.26
C HIS A 6 28.01 22.42 -17.03
N LEU A 7 27.65 23.30 -16.10
CA LEU A 7 26.75 23.00 -14.98
C LEU A 7 25.37 23.58 -15.28
N PRO A 8 24.36 22.76 -15.63
CA PRO A 8 23.05 23.29 -15.98
C PRO A 8 22.30 23.78 -14.72
N PRO A 9 21.41 24.78 -14.86
CA PRO A 9 20.52 25.20 -13.77
C PRO A 9 19.53 24.08 -13.37
N VAL A 10 19.19 23.20 -14.32
CA VAL A 10 18.36 22.01 -14.11
C VAL A 10 19.18 20.76 -14.45
N ARG A 11 19.36 19.86 -13.48
CA ARG A 11 20.18 18.64 -13.61
C ARG A 11 19.30 17.41 -13.94
N ARG A 12 18.92 17.26 -15.22
CA ARG A 12 18.16 16.14 -15.79
C ARG A 12 18.76 15.61 -17.08
N ILE A 13 18.73 14.29 -17.28
CA ILE A 13 19.09 13.67 -18.57
C ILE A 13 18.42 14.47 -19.71
N PRO A 14 19.21 15.09 -20.61
CA PRO A 14 18.66 15.88 -21.69
C PRO A 14 17.67 15.05 -22.53
N PRO A 15 16.52 15.61 -22.94
CA PRO A 15 15.51 14.85 -23.69
C PRO A 15 16.07 14.13 -24.92
N LEU A 16 16.93 14.80 -25.68
CA LEU A 16 17.59 14.22 -26.86
C LEU A 16 18.49 13.03 -26.51
N LEU A 17 19.18 13.06 -25.36
CA LEU A 17 20.01 11.95 -24.93
C LEU A 17 19.14 10.76 -24.52
N TRP A 18 18.02 11.00 -23.83
CA TRP A 18 17.05 9.96 -23.54
C TRP A 18 16.46 9.34 -24.82
N THR A 19 16.09 10.15 -25.82
CA THR A 19 15.61 9.66 -27.12
C THR A 19 16.64 8.77 -27.80
N ARG A 20 17.93 9.16 -27.80
CA ARG A 20 19.01 8.33 -28.35
C ARG A 20 19.14 7.00 -27.60
N ILE A 21 19.21 7.03 -26.26
CA ILE A 21 19.28 5.81 -25.43
C ILE A 21 18.09 4.89 -25.69
N ARG A 22 16.87 5.45 -25.81
CA ARG A 22 15.67 4.66 -26.13
C ARG A 22 15.77 4.02 -27.52
N ASN A 23 16.28 4.75 -28.51
CA ASN A 23 16.46 4.24 -29.87
C ASN A 23 17.58 3.19 -29.97
N ASP A 24 18.57 3.24 -29.07
CA ASP A 24 19.66 2.25 -28.97
C ASP A 24 19.24 0.98 -28.21
N LEU A 25 18.07 0.99 -27.56
CA LEU A 25 17.50 -0.15 -26.83
C LEU A 25 16.20 -0.69 -27.47
N PRO A 26 16.11 -0.84 -28.82
CA PRO A 26 14.92 -1.37 -29.45
C PRO A 26 14.75 -2.84 -29.04
N ASN A 27 13.50 -3.28 -28.87
CA ASN A 27 13.13 -4.64 -28.44
C ASN A 27 13.55 -5.04 -27.01
N TYR A 28 14.40 -4.27 -26.33
CA TYR A 28 14.73 -4.47 -24.92
C TYR A 28 13.77 -3.76 -23.97
N LEU A 29 13.13 -2.71 -24.46
CA LEU A 29 12.09 -1.97 -23.76
C LEU A 29 10.72 -2.27 -24.38
N SER A 30 9.72 -2.41 -23.52
CA SER A 30 8.32 -2.62 -23.88
C SER A 30 7.45 -1.63 -23.14
N GLU A 31 6.37 -1.19 -23.78
CA GLU A 31 5.31 -0.43 -23.14
C GLU A 31 4.30 -1.39 -22.52
N ARG A 32 3.90 -1.12 -21.27
CA ARG A 32 2.88 -1.90 -20.56
C ARG A 32 2.00 -0.97 -19.76
N GLU A 33 0.73 -1.31 -19.65
CA GLU A 33 -0.15 -0.69 -18.68
C GLU A 33 0.17 -1.19 -17.27
N ALA A 34 0.31 -0.26 -16.34
CA ALA A 34 0.37 -0.53 -14.90
C ALA A 34 -0.41 0.58 -14.20
N ASP A 35 -1.33 0.23 -13.31
CA ASP A 35 -2.08 1.20 -12.50
C ASP A 35 -2.82 2.28 -13.31
N GLY A 36 -3.39 1.90 -14.47
CA GLY A 36 -4.09 2.81 -15.37
C GLY A 36 -3.17 3.84 -16.07
N VAL A 37 -1.85 3.60 -16.09
CA VAL A 37 -0.89 4.40 -16.84
C VAL A 37 0.04 3.53 -17.68
N ASN A 38 0.43 4.03 -18.85
CA ASN A 38 1.43 3.36 -19.68
C ASN A 38 2.84 3.62 -19.11
N VAL A 39 3.59 2.55 -18.85
CA VAL A 39 4.95 2.57 -18.31
C VAL A 39 5.91 1.82 -19.23
N MET A 40 7.17 2.27 -19.23
CA MET A 40 8.26 1.53 -19.86
C MET A 40 8.73 0.40 -18.93
N ASN A 41 8.86 -0.81 -19.47
CA ASN A 41 9.34 -1.98 -18.76
C ASN A 41 10.38 -2.75 -19.59
N TRP A 42 11.31 -3.41 -18.90
CA TRP A 42 12.23 -4.36 -19.55
C TRP A 42 11.45 -5.52 -20.16
N TYR A 43 11.70 -5.80 -21.43
CA TYR A 43 10.97 -6.82 -22.20
C TYR A 43 11.20 -8.23 -21.63
N HIS A 44 12.46 -8.60 -21.38
CA HIS A 44 12.82 -9.93 -20.92
C HIS A 44 13.21 -9.96 -19.44
N ARG A 45 12.82 -11.03 -18.73
CA ARG A 45 13.13 -11.19 -17.29
C ARG A 45 14.62 -11.19 -16.97
N GLN A 46 15.46 -11.62 -17.90
CA GLN A 46 16.92 -11.67 -17.72
C GLN A 46 17.51 -10.33 -17.32
N PHE A 47 16.99 -9.19 -17.80
CA PHE A 47 17.46 -7.88 -17.35
C PHE A 47 17.28 -7.67 -15.85
N ARG A 48 16.14 -8.12 -15.31
CA ARG A 48 15.85 -8.03 -13.87
C ARG A 48 16.75 -9.00 -13.10
N ASP A 49 16.93 -10.21 -13.60
CA ASP A 49 17.77 -11.24 -12.97
C ASP A 49 19.25 -10.80 -12.95
N THR A 50 19.79 -10.31 -14.07
CA THR A 50 21.15 -9.75 -14.16
C THR A 50 21.33 -8.50 -13.31
N ALA A 51 20.32 -7.62 -13.24
CA ALA A 51 20.37 -6.45 -12.36
C ALA A 51 20.43 -6.86 -10.88
N LYS A 52 19.64 -7.86 -10.46
CA LYS A 52 19.70 -8.43 -9.11
C LYS A 52 21.09 -8.99 -8.81
N GLU A 53 21.61 -9.79 -9.72
CA GLU A 53 22.94 -10.42 -9.60
C GLU A 53 24.07 -9.39 -9.48
N ARG A 54 23.97 -8.28 -10.22
CA ARG A 54 25.00 -7.24 -10.26
C ARG A 54 24.89 -6.25 -9.10
N TYR A 55 23.69 -5.85 -8.71
CA TYR A 55 23.46 -4.70 -7.82
C TYR A 55 22.87 -5.07 -6.45
N PHE A 56 22.24 -6.23 -6.31
CA PHE A 56 21.49 -6.61 -5.11
C PHE A 56 22.11 -7.77 -4.31
N LYS A 57 23.27 -8.31 -4.72
CA LYS A 57 24.03 -9.27 -3.89
C LYS A 57 24.56 -8.68 -2.60
N ASN A 58 25.05 -7.45 -2.66
CA ASN A 58 25.53 -6.75 -1.49
C ASN A 58 24.34 -6.10 -0.78
N MET A 59 24.06 -6.56 0.45
CA MET A 59 22.93 -6.06 1.23
C MET A 59 22.98 -4.54 1.46
N ASN A 60 24.17 -3.96 1.64
CA ASN A 60 24.32 -2.52 1.81
C ASN A 60 23.91 -1.76 0.54
N MET A 61 24.25 -2.29 -0.64
CA MET A 61 23.82 -1.71 -1.91
C MET A 61 22.33 -1.89 -2.13
N ALA A 62 21.77 -3.05 -1.79
CA ALA A 62 20.34 -3.29 -1.86
C ALA A 62 19.57 -2.29 -0.99
N ILE A 63 19.94 -2.16 0.29
CA ILE A 63 19.36 -1.20 1.24
C ILE A 63 19.47 0.23 0.70
N TYR A 64 20.64 0.60 0.17
CA TYR A 64 20.85 1.92 -0.44
C TYR A 64 19.88 2.19 -1.59
N PHE A 65 19.72 1.26 -2.54
CA PHE A 65 18.81 1.45 -3.66
C PHE A 65 17.34 1.47 -3.23
N HIS A 66 16.93 0.61 -2.29
CA HIS A 66 15.58 0.65 -1.75
C HIS A 66 15.30 1.98 -1.03
N SER A 67 16.26 2.50 -0.26
CA SER A 67 16.14 3.80 0.41
C SER A 67 16.02 4.95 -0.59
N MET A 68 16.80 4.93 -1.68
CA MET A 68 16.73 5.94 -2.74
C MET A 68 15.38 5.96 -3.48
N ILE A 69 14.74 4.79 -3.64
CA ILE A 69 13.40 4.70 -4.23
C ILE A 69 12.33 5.12 -3.21
N ALA A 70 12.49 4.76 -1.94
CA ALA A 70 11.62 5.26 -0.87
C ALA A 70 11.63 6.79 -0.80
N ASP A 71 12.80 7.44 -0.89
CA ASP A 71 12.92 8.91 -0.96
C ASP A 71 12.12 9.52 -2.10
N TYR A 72 12.09 8.84 -3.26
CA TYR A 72 11.31 9.28 -4.41
C TYR A 72 9.82 9.27 -4.06
N TYR A 73 9.27 8.14 -3.58
CA TYR A 73 7.85 8.02 -3.26
C TYR A 73 7.41 8.77 -2.00
N LEU A 74 8.29 8.99 -1.03
CA LEU A 74 8.09 9.93 0.07
C LEU A 74 7.97 11.37 -0.44
N GLY A 75 8.42 11.65 -1.67
CA GLY A 75 8.41 12.99 -2.25
C GLY A 75 9.45 13.90 -1.61
N ILE A 76 10.51 13.34 -1.00
CA ILE A 76 11.53 14.11 -0.26
C ILE A 76 12.10 15.24 -1.10
N TRP A 77 12.23 15.04 -2.42
CA TRP A 77 12.79 16.04 -3.35
C TRP A 77 11.75 16.63 -4.29
N GLY A 78 10.45 16.38 -4.06
CA GLY A 78 9.37 16.90 -4.89
C GLY A 78 9.33 18.43 -4.85
N GLY A 79 9.44 19.08 -6.01
CA GLY A 79 9.37 20.54 -6.12
C GLY A 79 10.52 21.32 -5.48
N LYS A 80 11.62 20.66 -5.05
CA LYS A 80 12.80 21.34 -4.51
C LYS A 80 14.12 20.75 -5.03
N PRO A 81 15.23 21.51 -4.94
CA PRO A 81 16.52 21.05 -5.43
C PRO A 81 17.04 19.79 -4.71
N LYS A 82 17.69 18.87 -5.45
CA LYS A 82 18.21 17.60 -4.95
C LYS A 82 19.75 17.59 -4.92
N PRO A 83 20.39 17.19 -3.80
CA PRO A 83 21.84 17.05 -3.70
C PRO A 83 22.44 16.06 -4.70
N PHE A 84 23.70 16.30 -5.06
CA PHE A 84 24.46 15.44 -5.96
C PHE A 84 25.96 15.59 -5.77
N LYS A 85 26.72 14.57 -6.14
CA LYS A 85 28.19 14.59 -6.09
C LYS A 85 28.76 15.03 -7.43
N TYR A 86 29.75 15.92 -7.39
CA TYR A 86 30.54 16.27 -8.56
C TYR A 86 31.54 15.15 -8.87
N THR A 87 31.81 14.91 -10.16
CA THR A 87 32.96 14.08 -10.54
C THR A 87 34.26 14.85 -10.33
N GLU A 88 35.38 14.14 -10.17
CA GLU A 88 36.70 14.79 -10.00
C GLU A 88 37.04 15.70 -11.18
N ILE A 89 36.68 15.28 -12.40
CA ILE A 89 36.82 16.07 -13.63
C ILE A 89 36.02 17.37 -13.54
N GLN A 90 34.78 17.33 -13.04
CA GLN A 90 33.96 18.52 -12.84
C GLN A 90 34.58 19.46 -11.80
N ARG A 91 35.08 18.92 -10.69
CA ARG A 91 35.71 19.73 -9.64
C ARG A 91 36.94 20.47 -10.16
N HIS A 92 37.83 19.77 -10.86
CA HIS A 92 39.02 20.40 -11.43
C HIS A 92 38.67 21.42 -12.52
N ARG A 93 37.75 21.09 -13.43
CA ARG A 93 37.40 21.95 -14.56
C ARG A 93 36.70 23.23 -14.16
N PHE A 94 35.80 23.17 -13.17
CA PHE A 94 35.02 24.32 -12.72
C PHE A 94 35.59 24.97 -11.45
N GLY A 95 36.79 24.57 -11.01
CA GLY A 95 37.42 25.12 -9.81
C GLY A 95 36.60 24.94 -8.53
N LEU A 96 35.85 23.85 -8.41
CA LEU A 96 34.93 23.62 -7.29
C LEU A 96 35.68 23.04 -6.09
N THR A 97 35.64 23.77 -4.98
CA THR A 97 36.14 23.30 -3.68
C THR A 97 35.22 22.21 -3.12
N ASP A 98 33.91 22.41 -3.23
CA ASP A 98 32.91 21.49 -2.70
C ASP A 98 32.85 20.16 -3.45
N LYS A 99 32.54 19.10 -2.71
CA LYS A 99 32.34 17.75 -3.26
C LYS A 99 30.90 17.54 -3.74
N GLU A 100 29.97 18.32 -3.21
CA GLU A 100 28.54 18.18 -3.46
C GLU A 100 27.93 19.50 -3.93
N GLY A 101 26.92 19.39 -4.77
CA GLY A 101 26.11 20.51 -5.24
C GLY A 101 24.63 20.20 -5.09
N ILE A 102 23.83 21.25 -5.22
CA ILE A 102 22.37 21.17 -5.16
C ILE A 102 21.83 21.75 -6.46
N ALA A 103 20.91 21.05 -7.12
CA ALA A 103 20.30 21.54 -8.35
C ALA A 103 18.85 21.09 -8.46
N ASP A 104 18.02 21.90 -9.14
CA ASP A 104 16.68 21.47 -9.49
C ASP A 104 16.75 20.27 -10.43
N ARG A 105 16.11 19.17 -10.03
CA ARG A 105 15.95 17.95 -10.84
C ARG A 105 14.50 17.76 -11.28
N LYS A 106 13.66 18.80 -11.12
CA LYS A 106 12.21 18.87 -11.36
C LYS A 106 11.45 17.66 -10.81
N VAL A 107 11.95 17.03 -9.75
CA VAL A 107 11.41 15.75 -9.23
C VAL A 107 9.93 15.97 -8.94
N PRO A 108 9.03 15.12 -9.49
CA PRO A 108 7.61 15.29 -9.28
C PRO A 108 7.28 15.08 -7.79
N ILE A 109 6.34 15.87 -7.29
CA ILE A 109 5.69 15.56 -6.01
C ILE A 109 5.02 14.19 -6.09
N GLN A 110 4.93 13.51 -4.95
CA GLN A 110 4.30 12.20 -4.84
C GLN A 110 3.13 12.27 -3.86
N PRO A 111 2.01 12.92 -4.21
CA PRO A 111 0.84 12.95 -3.34
C PRO A 111 0.20 11.56 -3.26
N LEU A 112 -0.64 11.34 -2.24
CA LEU A 112 -1.48 10.14 -2.15
C LEU A 112 -2.58 10.17 -3.22
N VAL A 113 -3.10 11.36 -3.51
CA VAL A 113 -4.20 11.61 -4.44
C VAL A 113 -3.82 12.77 -5.36
N PHE A 114 -4.04 12.59 -6.67
CA PHE A 114 -3.89 13.65 -7.65
C PHE A 114 -5.22 14.40 -7.78
N ILE A 115 -5.18 15.72 -7.65
CA ILE A 115 -6.34 16.61 -7.78
C ILE A 115 -6.23 17.47 -9.03
N ASN A 116 -7.37 17.82 -9.64
CA ASN A 116 -7.42 18.78 -10.73
C ASN A 116 -7.31 20.23 -10.19
N LYS A 117 -7.32 21.22 -11.09
CA LYS A 117 -7.25 22.63 -10.71
C LYS A 117 -8.44 23.11 -9.88
N GLU A 118 -9.57 22.41 -9.93
CA GLU A 118 -10.80 22.71 -9.17
C GLU A 118 -10.81 22.02 -7.79
N GLY A 119 -9.73 21.30 -7.43
CA GLY A 119 -9.64 20.56 -6.17
C GLY A 119 -10.32 19.19 -6.17
N LYS A 120 -10.89 18.74 -7.30
CA LYS A 120 -11.54 17.44 -7.41
C LYS A 120 -10.50 16.33 -7.59
N VAL A 121 -10.71 15.22 -6.88
CA VAL A 121 -9.91 14.00 -7.02
C VAL A 121 -9.99 13.47 -8.45
N THR A 122 -8.83 13.32 -9.09
CA THR A 122 -8.70 12.74 -10.44
C THR A 122 -8.32 11.28 -10.39
N ARG A 123 -7.33 10.92 -9.57
CA ARG A 123 -6.88 9.54 -9.38
C ARG A 123 -6.03 9.40 -8.12
N TYR A 124 -5.96 8.17 -7.61
CA TYR A 124 -5.06 7.79 -6.53
C TYR A 124 -3.66 7.41 -7.07
N ASN A 125 -2.63 7.58 -6.24
CA ASN A 125 -1.26 7.21 -6.60
C ASN A 125 -0.98 5.74 -6.28
N LEU A 126 -1.61 4.83 -7.04
CA LEU A 126 -1.52 3.37 -6.84
C LEU A 126 -0.08 2.86 -6.83
N ARG A 127 0.78 3.42 -7.70
CA ARG A 127 2.20 3.07 -7.73
C ARG A 127 2.91 3.41 -6.42
N LYS A 128 2.62 4.59 -5.83
CA LYS A 128 3.14 4.92 -4.49
C LYS A 128 2.65 3.92 -3.45
N PHE A 129 1.38 3.51 -3.50
CA PHE A 129 0.80 2.54 -2.56
C PHE A 129 1.42 1.15 -2.65
N GLY A 130 1.83 0.70 -3.84
CA GLY A 130 2.50 -0.59 -4.03
C GLY A 130 4.01 -0.56 -3.73
N GLU A 131 4.68 0.56 -4.03
CA GLU A 131 6.15 0.61 -4.02
C GLU A 131 6.70 1.13 -2.69
N LEU A 132 6.09 2.16 -2.09
CA LEU A 132 6.66 2.79 -0.90
C LEU A 132 6.76 1.85 0.32
N PRO A 133 5.71 1.10 0.72
CA PRO A 133 5.81 0.19 1.86
C PRO A 133 6.90 -0.86 1.64
N PHE A 134 6.91 -1.48 0.46
CA PHE A 134 7.92 -2.45 0.04
C PHE A 134 9.34 -1.89 0.17
N HIS A 135 9.61 -0.71 -0.38
CA HIS A 135 10.94 -0.10 -0.34
C HIS A 135 11.36 0.32 1.08
N LEU A 136 10.44 0.78 1.93
CA LEU A 136 10.74 1.13 3.32
C LEU A 136 11.10 -0.10 4.16
N VAL A 137 10.38 -1.22 3.99
CA VAL A 137 10.70 -2.48 4.68
C VAL A 137 12.09 -2.99 4.26
N ARG A 138 12.38 -3.08 2.95
CA ARG A 138 13.69 -3.59 2.47
C ARG A 138 14.86 -2.66 2.79
N SER A 139 14.61 -1.37 2.97
CA SER A 139 15.63 -0.41 3.42
C SER A 139 15.73 -0.29 4.95
N ARG A 140 14.97 -1.09 5.70
CA ARG A 140 14.92 -1.09 7.18
C ARG A 140 14.55 0.27 7.78
N ARG A 141 13.82 1.11 7.03
CA ARG A 141 13.36 2.44 7.46
C ARG A 141 11.99 2.37 8.14
N PHE A 142 11.91 1.60 9.22
CA PHE A 142 10.65 1.34 9.93
C PHE A 142 10.04 2.61 10.54
N THR A 143 10.84 3.55 11.03
CA THR A 143 10.33 4.84 11.53
C THR A 143 9.56 5.61 10.46
N ASP A 144 10.08 5.66 9.23
CA ASP A 144 9.40 6.29 8.10
C ASP A 144 8.17 5.49 7.66
N LEU A 145 8.24 4.16 7.69
CA LEU A 145 7.11 3.27 7.41
C LEU A 145 5.96 3.52 8.37
N PHE A 146 6.24 3.63 9.67
CA PHE A 146 5.19 3.83 10.66
C PHE A 146 4.55 5.20 10.52
N ARG A 147 5.38 6.24 10.42
CA ARG A 147 4.91 7.63 10.37
C ARG A 147 4.15 7.99 9.08
N ASN A 148 4.57 7.44 7.95
CA ASN A 148 4.06 7.86 6.63
C ASN A 148 3.13 6.82 5.97
N VAL A 149 3.05 5.61 6.51
CA VAL A 149 2.33 4.48 5.88
C VAL A 149 1.43 3.77 6.88
N LEU A 150 1.98 2.92 7.77
CA LEU A 150 1.21 1.92 8.50
C LEU A 150 0.44 2.47 9.71
N PHE A 151 0.90 3.58 10.29
CA PHE A 151 0.20 4.28 11.38
C PHE A 151 -0.18 5.71 10.96
N ASN A 152 -0.43 5.88 9.66
CA ASN A 152 -0.82 7.16 9.07
C ASN A 152 -2.26 7.07 8.55
N TYR A 153 -3.16 7.83 9.17
CA TYR A 153 -4.58 7.82 8.81
C TYR A 153 -4.82 8.17 7.33
N ASP A 154 -4.23 9.26 6.84
CA ASP A 154 -4.45 9.73 5.47
C ASP A 154 -3.95 8.69 4.44
N TRP A 155 -2.85 7.99 4.74
CA TRP A 155 -2.36 6.87 3.93
C TRP A 155 -3.35 5.70 3.90
N LEU A 156 -3.75 5.22 5.07
CA LEU A 156 -4.64 4.07 5.20
C LEU A 156 -6.00 4.34 4.54
N HIS A 157 -6.57 5.52 4.76
CA HIS A 157 -7.83 5.93 4.13
C HIS A 157 -7.70 6.00 2.61
N ALA A 158 -6.66 6.66 2.09
CA ALA A 158 -6.47 6.79 0.65
C ALA A 158 -6.19 5.44 -0.03
N LYS A 159 -5.46 4.53 0.63
CA LYS A 159 -5.22 3.18 0.12
C LYS A 159 -6.49 2.33 0.17
N LEU A 160 -7.26 2.34 1.25
CA LEU A 160 -8.57 1.65 1.33
C LEU A 160 -9.58 2.18 0.31
N SER A 161 -9.51 3.48 0.00
CA SER A 161 -10.39 4.12 -0.99
C SER A 161 -10.07 3.75 -2.44
N SER A 162 -8.96 3.04 -2.70
CA SER A 162 -8.48 2.75 -4.06
C SER A 162 -7.92 1.35 -4.26
N CYS A 163 -7.77 0.57 -3.20
CA CYS A 163 -7.23 -0.79 -3.20
C CYS A 163 -8.09 -1.68 -2.29
N PRO A 164 -8.17 -2.99 -2.57
CA PRO A 164 -8.85 -3.92 -1.67
C PRO A 164 -8.15 -3.96 -0.30
N LEU A 165 -8.91 -4.27 0.75
CA LEU A 165 -8.41 -4.39 2.12
C LEU A 165 -7.16 -5.28 2.21
N GLN A 166 -7.13 -6.37 1.45
CA GLN A 166 -6.00 -7.30 1.42
C GLN A 166 -4.69 -6.65 0.98
N ALA A 167 -4.73 -5.66 0.09
CA ALA A 167 -3.53 -4.92 -0.32
C ALA A 167 -2.98 -4.03 0.81
N VAL A 168 -3.81 -3.63 1.77
CA VAL A 168 -3.39 -2.92 2.98
C VAL A 168 -2.84 -3.92 4.00
N LEU A 169 -3.55 -5.02 4.25
CA LEU A 169 -3.13 -6.06 5.19
C LEU A 169 -1.79 -6.71 4.79
N ALA A 170 -1.53 -6.87 3.49
CA ALA A 170 -0.26 -7.37 2.98
C ALA A 170 0.94 -6.49 3.37
N ASP A 171 0.76 -5.16 3.45
CA ASP A 171 1.84 -4.27 3.90
C ASP A 171 2.17 -4.50 5.39
N PHE A 172 1.14 -4.71 6.22
CA PHE A 172 1.32 -5.00 7.65
C PHE A 172 1.98 -6.36 7.86
N GLU A 173 1.57 -7.38 7.10
CA GLU A 173 2.17 -8.71 7.15
C GLU A 173 3.64 -8.67 6.76
N ASP A 174 3.97 -8.04 5.63
CA ASP A 174 5.34 -7.89 5.15
C ASP A 174 6.22 -7.13 6.16
N ALA A 175 5.70 -6.06 6.77
CA ALA A 175 6.40 -5.35 7.83
C ALA A 175 6.60 -6.22 9.08
N SER A 176 5.58 -6.99 9.48
CA SER A 176 5.61 -7.85 10.68
C SER A 176 6.63 -8.99 10.56
N ILE A 177 6.77 -9.57 9.37
CA ILE A 177 7.76 -10.62 9.07
C ILE A 177 9.19 -10.08 9.14
N ASN A 178 9.40 -8.83 8.70
CA ASN A 178 10.74 -8.27 8.51
C ASN A 178 11.23 -7.38 9.68
N ILE A 179 10.36 -7.04 10.63
CA ILE A 179 10.75 -6.26 11.80
C ILE A 179 11.26 -7.15 12.94
N ASP A 180 12.32 -6.73 13.62
CA ASP A 180 12.90 -7.47 14.75
C ASP A 180 12.29 -7.05 16.11
N ASP A 181 11.79 -5.82 16.20
CA ASP A 181 11.14 -5.26 17.38
C ASP A 181 9.78 -5.93 17.63
N LYS A 182 9.66 -6.59 18.79
CA LYS A 182 8.47 -7.35 19.20
C LYS A 182 7.29 -6.46 19.55
N ASP A 183 7.55 -5.31 20.16
CA ASP A 183 6.49 -4.39 20.59
C ASP A 183 5.89 -3.72 19.37
N ALA A 184 6.74 -3.24 18.45
CA ALA A 184 6.28 -2.72 17.16
C ALA A 184 5.54 -3.79 16.32
N ARG A 185 6.01 -5.05 16.32
CA ARG A 185 5.31 -6.16 15.66
C ARG A 185 3.92 -6.37 16.26
N ARG A 186 3.78 -6.30 17.59
CA ARG A 186 2.47 -6.38 18.25
C ARG A 186 1.54 -5.26 17.79
N GLU A 187 2.03 -4.02 17.74
CA GLU A 187 1.23 -2.87 17.27
C GLU A 187 0.74 -3.07 15.83
N LEU A 188 1.62 -3.55 14.93
CA LEU A 188 1.27 -3.87 13.55
C LEU A 188 0.15 -4.92 13.48
N MET A 189 0.26 -5.99 14.26
CA MET A 189 -0.74 -7.05 14.30
C MET A 189 -2.10 -6.55 14.84
N LEU A 190 -2.10 -5.69 15.86
CA LEU A 190 -3.32 -5.12 16.43
C LEU A 190 -4.05 -4.24 15.41
N VAL A 191 -3.34 -3.37 14.69
CA VAL A 191 -3.96 -2.53 13.65
C VAL A 191 -4.46 -3.39 12.48
N ALA A 192 -3.67 -4.37 12.03
CA ALA A 192 -4.10 -5.29 10.98
C ALA A 192 -5.36 -6.09 11.38
N ASP A 193 -5.42 -6.59 12.62
CA ASP A 193 -6.60 -7.27 13.16
C ASP A 193 -7.80 -6.32 13.27
N ALA A 194 -7.61 -5.05 13.67
CA ALA A 194 -8.69 -4.06 13.73
C ALA A 194 -9.28 -3.76 12.33
N LEU A 195 -8.41 -3.59 11.33
CA LEU A 195 -8.80 -3.40 9.93
C LEU A 195 -9.55 -4.62 9.40
N ARG A 196 -9.09 -5.83 9.75
CA ARG A 196 -9.73 -7.10 9.38
C ARG A 196 -11.12 -7.25 9.98
N LEU A 197 -11.28 -6.96 11.27
CA LEU A 197 -12.57 -6.97 11.96
C LEU A 197 -13.56 -5.93 11.40
N GLY A 198 -13.05 -4.80 10.92
CA GLY A 198 -13.85 -3.79 10.22
C GLY A 198 -14.04 -4.05 8.73
N GLY A 199 -13.53 -5.16 8.19
CA GLY A 199 -13.33 -5.35 6.76
C GLY A 199 -14.61 -5.28 5.92
N ALA A 200 -15.70 -5.91 6.39
CA ALA A 200 -16.99 -5.87 5.71
C ALA A 200 -17.52 -4.44 5.52
N ILE A 201 -17.26 -3.55 6.48
CA ILE A 201 -17.65 -2.13 6.43
C ILE A 201 -16.65 -1.33 5.59
N LEU A 202 -15.35 -1.51 5.83
CA LEU A 202 -14.30 -0.71 5.19
C LEU A 202 -14.17 -0.99 3.69
N GLY A 203 -14.53 -2.19 3.23
CA GLY A 203 -14.56 -2.52 1.81
C GLY A 203 -15.59 -1.73 1.02
N VAL A 204 -16.69 -1.31 1.66
CA VAL A 204 -17.78 -0.54 1.02
C VAL A 204 -17.71 0.95 1.40
N TYR A 205 -17.36 1.24 2.66
CA TYR A 205 -17.33 2.57 3.24
C TYR A 205 -15.96 2.90 3.87
N PRO A 206 -14.93 3.20 3.07
CA PRO A 206 -13.59 3.56 3.56
C PRO A 206 -13.60 4.75 4.54
N ASN A 207 -14.56 5.66 4.40
CA ASN A 207 -14.73 6.83 5.28
C ASN A 207 -15.01 6.44 6.75
N MET A 208 -15.46 5.21 7.01
CA MET A 208 -15.67 4.70 8.36
C MET A 208 -14.35 4.29 9.05
N LEU A 209 -13.19 4.45 8.41
CA LEU A 209 -11.89 4.06 8.94
C LEU A 209 -11.62 4.58 10.36
N ALA A 210 -11.84 5.88 10.59
CA ALA A 210 -11.58 6.48 11.90
C ALA A 210 -12.46 5.83 12.98
N ALA A 211 -13.75 5.65 12.69
CA ALA A 211 -14.69 5.01 13.61
C ALA A 211 -14.31 3.55 13.91
N GLN A 212 -13.89 2.79 12.89
CA GLN A 212 -13.45 1.40 13.06
C GLN A 212 -12.15 1.30 13.87
N LEU A 213 -11.19 2.19 13.66
CA LEU A 213 -9.93 2.19 14.41
C LEU A 213 -10.15 2.62 15.86
N VAL A 214 -10.78 3.78 16.08
CA VAL A 214 -11.03 4.30 17.44
C VAL A 214 -11.92 3.36 18.24
N GLY A 215 -13.02 2.88 17.67
CA GLY A 215 -13.96 1.99 18.35
C GLY A 215 -13.35 0.67 18.82
N ARG A 216 -12.21 0.25 18.26
CA ARG A 216 -11.54 -1.05 18.51
C ARG A 216 -10.22 -0.94 19.26
N LEU A 217 -9.40 0.05 18.94
CA LEU A 217 -8.01 0.16 19.42
C LEU A 217 -7.85 1.08 20.63
N LEU A 218 -8.89 1.82 21.04
CA LEU A 218 -8.80 2.74 22.18
C LEU A 218 -8.24 2.09 23.47
N PRO A 219 -8.57 0.83 23.84
CA PRO A 219 -7.96 0.18 25.01
C PRO A 219 -6.44 -0.03 24.90
N GLU A 220 -5.90 -0.07 23.68
CA GLU A 220 -4.48 -0.33 23.43
C GLU A 220 -3.63 0.97 23.44
N ILE A 221 -4.22 2.14 23.66
CA ILE A 221 -3.51 3.44 23.54
C ILE A 221 -2.37 3.64 24.57
N GLY A 222 -2.47 3.01 25.74
CA GLY A 222 -1.57 3.30 26.87
C GLY A 222 -0.15 2.75 26.71
N GLY A 223 0.00 1.60 26.05
CA GLY A 223 1.29 0.90 25.89
C GLY A 223 1.88 0.94 24.49
N ASN A 224 1.16 1.49 23.51
CA ASN A 224 1.45 1.34 22.09
C ASN A 224 1.57 2.74 21.43
N PRO A 225 2.78 3.31 21.31
CA PRO A 225 2.97 4.68 20.86
C PRO A 225 2.57 4.93 19.40
N ASN A 226 2.74 3.94 18.51
CA ASN A 226 2.33 4.07 17.11
C ASN A 226 0.81 4.00 16.97
N ILE A 227 0.14 3.13 17.75
CA ILE A 227 -1.33 3.11 17.84
C ILE A 227 -1.85 4.45 18.37
N LYS A 228 -1.24 4.99 19.43
CA LYS A 228 -1.61 6.31 19.95
C LYS A 228 -1.50 7.39 18.87
N MET A 229 -0.39 7.43 18.13
CA MET A 229 -0.22 8.35 17.00
C MET A 229 -1.31 8.19 15.94
N LEU A 230 -1.67 6.96 15.60
CA LEU A 230 -2.74 6.66 14.63
C LEU A 230 -4.11 7.13 15.12
N LEU A 231 -4.45 6.89 16.40
CA LEU A 231 -5.73 7.32 16.97
C LEU A 231 -5.83 8.85 17.09
N GLU A 232 -4.75 9.53 17.49
CA GLU A 232 -4.71 11.00 17.45
C GLU A 232 -4.89 11.54 16.02
N ALA A 233 -4.39 10.83 15.00
CA ALA A 233 -4.63 11.18 13.61
C ALA A 233 -6.08 10.92 13.18
N CYS A 234 -6.74 9.88 13.72
CA CYS A 234 -8.17 9.66 13.51
C CYS A 234 -9.00 10.83 14.05
N ASP A 235 -8.66 11.36 15.23
CA ASP A 235 -9.38 12.52 15.80
C ASP A 235 -9.16 13.81 14.98
N LYS A 236 -7.95 14.01 14.46
CA LYS A 236 -7.57 15.24 13.73
C LYS A 236 -7.99 15.23 12.26
N SER A 237 -7.77 14.12 11.56
CA SER A 237 -8.05 13.99 10.12
C SER A 237 -9.38 13.28 9.84
N GLY A 238 -9.80 12.33 10.68
CA GLY A 238 -11.02 11.55 10.47
C GLY A 238 -12.30 12.36 10.26
N PRO A 239 -12.50 13.53 10.93
CA PRO A 239 -13.69 14.35 10.70
C PRO A 239 -13.83 14.88 9.27
N LYS A 240 -12.77 14.84 8.46
CA LYS A 240 -12.82 15.19 7.03
C LYS A 240 -13.62 14.18 6.22
N ASP A 241 -13.61 12.91 6.64
CA ASP A 241 -14.20 11.78 5.92
C ASP A 241 -15.49 11.27 6.56
N SER A 242 -15.59 11.33 7.89
CA SER A 242 -16.78 10.96 8.67
C SER A 242 -17.05 11.94 9.81
N ALA A 243 -18.26 12.50 9.84
CA ALA A 243 -18.68 13.43 10.91
C ALA A 243 -18.86 12.75 12.28
N LEU A 244 -19.04 11.42 12.31
CA LEU A 244 -19.25 10.66 13.54
C LEU A 244 -18.01 9.83 13.85
N ILE A 245 -17.36 10.15 14.97
CA ILE A 245 -16.22 9.40 15.53
C ILE A 245 -16.58 8.98 16.96
N PRO A 246 -16.46 7.69 17.32
CA PRO A 246 -16.71 7.23 18.67
C PRO A 246 -15.78 7.90 19.68
N LEU A 247 -16.32 8.31 20.83
CA LEU A 247 -15.51 8.82 21.95
C LEU A 247 -14.91 7.69 22.81
N ASN A 248 -15.58 6.53 22.84
CA ASN A 248 -15.24 5.40 23.69
C ASN A 248 -15.08 4.13 22.85
N HIS A 249 -14.40 3.13 23.42
CA HIS A 249 -14.36 1.77 22.89
C HIS A 249 -15.78 1.21 22.81
N CYS A 250 -16.22 0.85 21.60
CA CYS A 250 -17.60 0.46 21.33
C CYS A 250 -17.72 -0.71 20.33
N LEU A 251 -16.59 -1.27 19.90
CA LEU A 251 -16.51 -2.38 18.96
C LEU A 251 -15.59 -3.48 19.52
N HIS A 252 -15.61 -4.68 18.94
CA HIS A 252 -14.72 -5.76 19.37
C HIS A 252 -13.23 -5.36 19.28
N THR A 253 -12.53 -5.55 20.40
CA THR A 253 -11.09 -5.36 20.52
C THR A 253 -10.34 -6.37 19.62
N PRO A 254 -9.30 -5.93 18.89
CA PRO A 254 -8.49 -6.82 18.06
C PRO A 254 -7.59 -7.75 18.90
N GLY A 255 -7.00 -8.76 18.26
CA GLY A 255 -6.12 -9.74 18.93
C GLY A 255 -6.85 -10.91 19.61
N GLY A 256 -8.18 -10.91 19.61
CA GLY A 256 -9.01 -12.02 20.09
C GLY A 256 -9.15 -13.19 19.09
N PRO A 257 -9.96 -14.21 19.43
CA PRO A 257 -10.19 -15.37 18.57
C PRO A 257 -11.03 -15.05 17.33
N LEU A 258 -11.85 -13.99 17.36
CA LEU A 258 -12.63 -13.54 16.21
C LEU A 258 -11.68 -12.92 15.17
N LYS A 259 -11.67 -13.47 13.95
CA LYS A 259 -10.82 -12.97 12.85
C LYS A 259 -11.61 -12.23 11.77
N TYR A 260 -12.79 -12.71 11.42
CA TYR A 260 -13.63 -12.16 10.35
C TYR A 260 -15.11 -12.15 10.74
N SER A 261 -15.84 -11.15 10.26
CA SER A 261 -17.30 -11.10 10.24
C SER A 261 -17.75 -11.15 8.78
N LEU A 262 -18.57 -12.13 8.43
CA LEU A 262 -19.04 -12.34 7.05
C LEU A 262 -20.47 -11.85 6.93
N GLU A 263 -20.64 -10.63 6.42
CA GLU A 263 -21.90 -9.89 6.39
C GLU A 263 -22.40 -9.75 4.95
N GLY A 264 -23.63 -10.19 4.67
CA GLY A 264 -24.23 -10.04 3.33
C GLY A 264 -25.63 -10.61 3.16
N HIS A 265 -26.05 -11.57 3.99
CA HIS A 265 -27.44 -12.01 4.01
C HIS A 265 -28.34 -10.93 4.63
N GLN A 266 -29.45 -10.61 3.96
CA GLN A 266 -30.46 -9.66 4.47
C GLN A 266 -31.34 -10.26 5.58
N PHE A 267 -31.42 -11.59 5.62
CA PHE A 267 -32.21 -12.36 6.59
C PHE A 267 -31.31 -13.33 7.35
N ALA A 268 -31.89 -14.03 8.33
CA ALA A 268 -31.18 -15.04 9.10
C ALA A 268 -30.49 -16.07 8.19
N VAL A 269 -29.28 -16.45 8.57
CA VAL A 269 -28.54 -17.54 7.93
C VAL A 269 -29.06 -18.85 8.50
N PHE A 270 -29.59 -19.72 7.64
CA PHE A 270 -30.19 -20.99 8.07
C PHE A 270 -29.25 -22.18 7.95
N GLY A 271 -28.20 -22.06 7.14
CA GLY A 271 -27.20 -23.10 6.98
C GLY A 271 -25.92 -22.56 6.36
N PHE A 272 -24.82 -23.26 6.61
CA PHE A 272 -23.57 -23.04 5.92
C PHE A 272 -22.80 -24.36 5.79
N CYS A 273 -21.91 -24.42 4.82
CA CYS A 273 -21.01 -25.55 4.58
C CYS A 273 -19.64 -25.02 4.16
N LEU A 274 -18.59 -25.76 4.48
CA LEU A 274 -17.23 -25.47 4.06
C LEU A 274 -16.89 -26.35 2.86
N THR A 275 -16.13 -25.81 1.92
CA THR A 275 -15.50 -26.64 0.90
C THR A 275 -14.51 -27.60 1.54
N SER A 276 -14.27 -28.76 0.92
CA SER A 276 -13.37 -29.79 1.47
C SER A 276 -11.91 -29.33 1.66
N ASP A 277 -11.50 -28.25 0.98
CA ASP A 277 -10.19 -27.61 1.12
C ASP A 277 -10.17 -26.48 2.18
N TYR A 278 -11.30 -26.21 2.85
CA TYR A 278 -11.50 -25.12 3.82
C TYR A 278 -11.18 -23.72 3.30
N ARG A 279 -11.14 -23.55 1.97
CA ARG A 279 -10.87 -22.26 1.36
C ARG A 279 -12.11 -21.38 1.31
N TYR A 280 -13.26 -21.98 1.04
CA TYR A 280 -14.52 -21.26 0.89
C TYR A 280 -15.55 -21.73 1.91
N MET A 281 -16.41 -20.80 2.28
CA MET A 281 -17.65 -21.08 3.00
C MET A 281 -18.83 -20.73 2.11
N VAL A 282 -19.82 -21.60 2.02
CA VAL A 282 -21.10 -21.30 1.36
C VAL A 282 -22.16 -21.19 2.44
N SER A 283 -22.91 -20.09 2.47
CA SER A 283 -24.01 -19.88 3.43
C SER A 283 -25.31 -19.59 2.72
N ILE A 284 -26.43 -20.03 3.30
CA ILE A 284 -27.77 -19.94 2.71
C ILE A 284 -28.77 -19.17 3.59
N SER A 285 -29.61 -18.42 2.90
CA SER A 285 -30.83 -17.79 3.44
C SER A 285 -31.93 -17.83 2.35
N THR A 286 -32.38 -16.70 1.82
CA THR A 286 -33.14 -16.61 0.55
C THR A 286 -32.24 -16.67 -0.69
N ARG A 287 -30.94 -16.44 -0.48
CA ARG A 287 -29.86 -16.52 -1.48
C ARG A 287 -28.77 -17.43 -0.94
N PHE A 288 -27.87 -17.90 -1.78
CA PHE A 288 -26.65 -18.55 -1.30
C PHE A 288 -25.44 -17.73 -1.69
N ILE A 289 -24.57 -17.52 -0.71
CA ILE A 289 -23.40 -16.65 -0.82
C ILE A 289 -22.14 -17.49 -0.55
N THR A 290 -21.14 -17.35 -1.40
CA THR A 290 -19.83 -17.98 -1.24
C THR A 290 -18.80 -16.96 -0.79
N TRP A 291 -18.08 -17.27 0.27
CA TRP A 291 -17.08 -16.42 0.92
C TRP A 291 -15.70 -17.05 0.78
N ASP A 292 -14.69 -16.25 0.45
CA ASP A 292 -13.28 -16.68 0.57
C ASP A 292 -12.84 -16.49 2.02
N LEU A 293 -12.46 -17.57 2.71
CA LEU A 293 -12.08 -17.51 4.12
C LEU A 293 -10.69 -16.91 4.35
N SER A 294 -9.85 -16.86 3.31
CA SER A 294 -8.55 -16.20 3.40
C SER A 294 -8.69 -14.69 3.40
N THR A 295 -9.63 -14.16 2.59
CA THR A 295 -9.78 -12.72 2.41
C THR A 295 -11.03 -12.11 3.05
N SER A 296 -11.98 -12.93 3.48
CA SER A 296 -13.37 -12.58 3.86
C SER A 296 -14.21 -11.94 2.75
N ASP A 297 -13.75 -11.97 1.51
CA ASP A 297 -14.49 -11.38 0.41
C ASP A 297 -15.67 -12.26 -0.01
N LEU A 298 -16.75 -11.59 -0.39
CA LEU A 298 -17.85 -12.20 -1.11
C LEU A 298 -17.39 -12.55 -2.52
N THR A 299 -17.39 -13.84 -2.85
CA THR A 299 -16.97 -14.33 -4.18
C THR A 299 -18.15 -14.55 -5.11
N ARG A 300 -19.29 -14.99 -4.58
CA ARG A 300 -20.53 -15.22 -5.34
C ARG A 300 -21.74 -14.90 -4.47
N ASP A 301 -22.75 -14.29 -5.07
CA ASP A 301 -24.04 -14.03 -4.46
C ASP A 301 -25.15 -14.41 -5.44
N VAL A 302 -25.78 -15.56 -5.23
CA VAL A 302 -26.72 -16.16 -6.18
C VAL A 302 -28.13 -16.14 -5.59
N ASN A 303 -29.06 -15.54 -6.33
CA ASN A 303 -30.48 -15.69 -6.07
C ASN A 303 -31.02 -16.86 -6.92
N PRO A 304 -31.39 -18.00 -6.30
CA PRO A 304 -31.91 -19.15 -7.02
C PRO A 304 -33.34 -18.94 -7.56
N GLY A 305 -34.02 -17.83 -7.22
CA GLY A 305 -35.38 -17.54 -7.70
C GLY A 305 -36.45 -18.46 -7.11
N VAL A 306 -36.16 -19.13 -6.00
CA VAL A 306 -37.11 -20.02 -5.31
C VAL A 306 -37.94 -19.20 -4.33
N GLU A 307 -39.24 -19.46 -4.28
CA GLU A 307 -40.10 -18.88 -3.25
C GLU A 307 -39.83 -19.56 -1.90
N GLY A 308 -39.53 -18.77 -0.86
CA GLY A 308 -39.30 -19.25 0.51
C GLY A 308 -37.85 -19.12 1.00
N ILE A 309 -37.53 -19.86 2.06
CA ILE A 309 -36.20 -19.87 2.69
C ILE A 309 -35.53 -21.24 2.50
N MET A 310 -34.23 -21.23 2.18
CA MET A 310 -33.44 -22.46 2.12
C MET A 310 -33.09 -22.89 3.54
N GLN A 311 -33.36 -24.15 3.88
CA GLN A 311 -33.14 -24.69 5.23
C GLN A 311 -31.91 -25.59 5.35
N GLN A 312 -31.46 -26.19 4.26
CA GLN A 312 -30.35 -27.14 4.28
C GLN A 312 -29.45 -26.97 3.06
N LEU A 313 -28.15 -27.08 3.30
CA LEU A 313 -27.10 -27.01 2.29
C LEU A 313 -26.17 -28.21 2.47
N VAL A 314 -25.86 -28.88 1.36
CA VAL A 314 -24.84 -29.94 1.31
C VAL A 314 -24.02 -29.71 0.05
N LEU A 315 -22.70 -29.75 0.20
CA LEU A 315 -21.79 -29.74 -0.94
C LEU A 315 -21.44 -31.18 -1.32
N SER A 316 -21.34 -31.41 -2.63
CA SER A 316 -20.77 -32.63 -3.19
C SER A 316 -19.32 -32.85 -2.72
N PRO A 317 -18.84 -34.11 -2.60
CA PRO A 317 -17.47 -34.39 -2.12
C PRO A 317 -16.36 -33.73 -2.94
N ASP A 318 -16.59 -33.46 -4.23
CA ASP A 318 -15.65 -32.79 -5.13
C ASP A 318 -15.87 -31.27 -5.22
N ASN A 319 -16.76 -30.71 -4.38
CA ASN A 319 -17.17 -29.29 -4.33
C ASN A 319 -17.72 -28.73 -5.66
N LYS A 320 -18.13 -29.55 -6.63
CA LYS A 320 -18.66 -29.05 -7.91
C LYS A 320 -20.12 -28.61 -7.85
N TRP A 321 -20.87 -29.21 -6.94
CA TRP A 321 -22.32 -29.04 -6.71
C TRP A 321 -22.62 -28.72 -5.27
#